data_AF-A0A3L7NB80-F1
#
_entry.id   AF-A0A3L7NB80-F1
#
_cell.length_a   1.000
_cell.length_b   1.000
_cell.length_c   1.000
_cell.angle_alpha   90.00
_cell.angle_beta   90.00
_cell.angle_gamma   90.00
#
_symmetry.space_group_name_H-M   'P 1'
#
loop_
_entity.id
_entity.type
_entity.pdbx_description
1 polymer ?
#
loop_
_entity_poly.entity_id
_entity_poly.type
_entity_poly.pdbx_seq_one_letter_code
_entity_poly.pdbx_strand_id
1 'polypeptide(L)'
;MAKKKAIKKAARPDKTAARASSASKVARKVVKKKPAAKPVAAKPPAARKPIPAPAPAPAPKPPVVKVPVVVAEPEPENPARKKGVRKATITTGIRDAKPVRKLGRSRIPVDAPLDVVFQNDLQAKEAFMFLGIHSIRELEQFNPDDLVLRLTGPAKLTVGRIRKILAMNNRCLTGDEEFALEFQELLSRPRE
;
A
#
# COMPACT_ATOMS: atom_id res chain seq x y z
N MET A 1 7.27 4.72 -85.67
CA MET A 1 6.74 5.93 -84.98
C MET A 1 7.20 5.85 -83.53
N ALA A 2 8.31 6.46 -83.10
CA ALA A 2 8.60 7.89 -82.89
C ALA A 2 7.86 8.54 -81.70
N LYS A 3 8.64 8.80 -80.63
CA LYS A 3 8.67 9.95 -79.68
C LYS A 3 8.70 9.48 -78.21
N LYS A 4 9.89 9.43 -77.58
CA LYS A 4 10.53 10.52 -76.80
C LYS A 4 9.61 11.13 -75.73
N LYS A 5 9.97 10.91 -74.46
CA LYS A 5 10.08 12.01 -73.48
C LYS A 5 11.11 11.66 -72.41
N ALA A 6 12.02 12.61 -72.21
CA ALA A 6 13.13 12.61 -71.27
C ALA A 6 12.81 13.59 -70.14
N ILE A 7 13.20 13.27 -68.90
CA ILE A 7 13.44 14.23 -67.80
C ILE A 7 14.56 13.61 -66.94
N LYS A 8 15.83 14.04 -67.12
CA LYS A 8 16.64 14.91 -66.21
C LYS A 8 16.60 14.45 -64.74
N LYS A 9 17.62 13.75 -64.20
CA LYS A 9 18.98 14.17 -63.75
C LYS A 9 18.98 15.20 -62.60
N ALA A 10 19.26 14.73 -61.38
CA ALA A 10 20.04 15.40 -60.31
C ALA A 10 20.31 14.35 -59.21
N ALA A 11 21.49 13.73 -59.19
CA ALA A 11 22.66 14.12 -58.39
C ALA A 11 22.55 13.76 -56.90
N ARG A 12 23.15 12.61 -56.52
CA ARG A 12 23.77 12.42 -55.19
C ARG A 12 25.07 13.25 -55.13
N PRO A 13 25.60 13.58 -53.94
CA PRO A 13 26.51 12.63 -53.31
C PRO A 13 26.43 12.56 -51.77
N ASP A 14 26.73 11.36 -51.28
CA ASP A 14 27.29 11.10 -49.95
C ASP A 14 28.47 12.04 -49.63
N LYS A 15 28.55 12.52 -48.39
CA LYS A 15 29.84 12.89 -47.80
C LYS A 15 29.89 12.63 -46.30
N THR A 16 30.60 11.55 -46.00
CA THR A 16 31.29 11.25 -44.75
C THR A 16 32.19 12.41 -44.32
N ALA A 17 32.22 12.70 -43.00
CA ALA A 17 33.40 13.18 -42.31
C ALA A 17 33.21 13.05 -40.79
N ALA A 18 33.83 12.01 -40.24
CA ALA A 18 34.26 11.98 -38.86
C ALA A 18 35.23 13.14 -38.59
N ARG A 19 35.13 13.79 -37.43
CA ARG A 19 36.32 14.32 -36.75
C ARG A 19 36.11 14.42 -35.24
N ALA A 20 37.04 13.77 -34.57
CA ALA A 20 37.20 13.71 -33.14
C ALA A 20 37.86 14.97 -32.56
N SER A 21 37.75 15.05 -31.23
CA SER A 21 38.72 15.56 -30.24
C SER A 21 38.83 17.07 -29.96
N SER A 22 38.46 17.43 -28.73
CA SER A 22 39.34 18.07 -27.71
C SER A 22 38.52 18.21 -26.41
N ALA A 23 38.71 17.36 -25.40
CA ALA A 23 39.79 17.42 -24.40
C ALA A 23 40.00 18.84 -23.82
N SER A 24 39.35 19.12 -22.70
CA SER A 24 39.84 20.09 -21.71
C SER A 24 39.63 19.51 -20.31
N LYS A 25 40.68 18.85 -19.84
CA LYS A 25 40.93 18.53 -18.44
C LYS A 25 40.99 19.83 -17.64
N VAL A 26 40.16 19.97 -16.61
CA VAL A 26 40.54 20.77 -15.43
C VAL A 26 40.37 19.89 -14.21
N ALA A 27 41.49 19.28 -13.83
CA ALA A 27 41.68 18.66 -12.55
C ALA A 27 41.65 19.74 -11.46
N ARG A 28 40.63 19.73 -10.59
CA ARG A 28 40.72 20.41 -9.30
C ARG A 28 41.00 19.41 -8.19
N LYS A 29 42.20 19.62 -7.67
CA LYS A 29 42.96 18.97 -6.62
C LYS A 29 42.12 18.70 -5.37
N VAL A 30 42.20 17.46 -4.91
CA VAL A 30 41.85 16.97 -3.58
C VAL A 30 42.55 17.83 -2.51
N VAL A 31 41.77 18.42 -1.61
CA VAL A 31 42.24 18.82 -0.28
C VAL A 31 41.38 18.09 0.74
N LYS A 32 41.90 16.95 1.21
CA LYS A 32 41.45 16.32 2.46
C LYS A 32 41.75 17.29 3.60
N LYS A 33 40.72 17.97 4.11
CA LYS A 33 40.76 18.58 5.45
C LYS A 33 39.75 17.85 6.33
N LYS A 34 40.28 16.89 7.08
CA LYS A 34 39.70 16.36 8.31
C LYS A 34 39.94 17.44 9.38
N PRO A 35 38.91 17.89 10.10
CA PRO A 35 39.10 18.02 11.54
C PRO A 35 37.91 17.50 12.35
N ALA A 36 38.29 16.75 13.38
CA ALA A 36 37.67 16.67 14.69
C ALA A 36 36.17 16.34 14.77
N ALA A 37 35.92 15.05 15.05
CA ALA A 37 34.77 14.64 15.83
C ALA A 37 34.69 15.50 17.11
N LYS A 38 33.61 16.27 17.25
CA LYS A 38 33.21 16.80 18.55
C LYS A 38 32.57 15.67 19.36
N PRO A 39 32.83 15.60 20.66
CA PRO A 39 32.42 14.49 21.51
C PRO A 39 30.89 14.46 21.63
N VAL A 40 30.35 13.26 21.46
CA VAL A 40 28.99 12.90 21.82
C VAL A 40 28.88 13.10 23.33
N ALA A 41 28.15 14.14 23.75
CA ALA A 41 27.74 14.29 25.14
C ALA A 41 26.84 13.09 25.47
N ALA A 42 27.35 12.21 26.31
CA ALA A 42 26.64 11.10 26.89
C ALA A 42 25.41 11.63 27.64
N LYS A 43 24.22 11.40 27.07
CA LYS A 43 22.99 11.48 27.85
C LYS A 43 22.99 10.33 28.86
N PRO A 44 22.67 10.58 30.14
CA PRO A 44 22.58 9.54 31.14
C PRO A 44 21.46 8.54 30.76
N PRO A 45 21.62 7.24 31.05
CA PRO A 45 20.57 6.27 30.84
C PRO A 45 19.40 6.59 31.77
N ALA A 46 18.30 7.07 31.18
CA ALA A 46 17.05 7.20 31.90
C ALA A 46 16.60 5.82 32.40
N ALA A 47 16.27 5.78 33.68
CA ALA A 47 15.95 4.62 34.47
C ALA A 47 14.96 3.68 33.77
N ARG A 48 15.35 2.39 33.71
CA ARG A 48 14.46 1.29 33.38
C ARG A 48 13.31 1.28 34.39
N LYS A 49 12.08 1.40 33.91
CA LYS A 49 10.88 1.13 34.71
C LYS A 49 10.91 -0.36 35.12
N PRO A 50 10.57 -0.69 36.38
CA PRO A 50 10.51 -2.08 36.82
C PRO A 50 9.41 -2.82 36.06
N ILE A 51 9.78 -4.00 35.55
CA ILE A 51 8.85 -4.96 34.94
C ILE A 51 7.92 -5.45 36.06
N PRO A 52 6.58 -5.40 35.89
CA PRO A 52 5.67 -6.02 36.84
C PRO A 52 5.87 -7.54 36.85
N ALA A 53 5.95 -8.11 38.06
CA ALA A 53 6.14 -9.53 38.30
C ALA A 53 5.04 -10.38 37.61
N PRO A 54 5.37 -11.56 37.07
CA PRO A 54 4.37 -12.47 36.53
C PRO A 54 3.46 -12.98 37.66
N ALA A 55 2.15 -12.89 37.43
CA ALA A 55 1.13 -13.44 38.32
C ALA A 55 1.33 -14.96 38.53
N PRO A 56 1.08 -15.48 39.75
CA PRO A 56 1.27 -16.89 40.04
C PRO A 56 0.28 -17.78 39.27
N ALA A 57 0.79 -18.89 38.76
CA ALA A 57 0.03 -19.91 38.06
C ALA A 57 -1.11 -20.48 38.94
N PRO A 58 -2.32 -20.70 38.39
CA PRO A 58 -3.38 -21.39 39.11
C PRO A 58 -3.03 -22.88 39.27
N ALA A 59 -3.11 -23.35 40.51
CA ALA A 59 -2.85 -24.73 40.91
C ALA A 59 -3.78 -25.75 40.21
N PRO A 60 -3.29 -26.98 39.93
CA PRO A 60 -4.08 -28.06 39.34
C PRO A 60 -5.10 -28.61 40.35
N LYS A 61 -6.37 -28.70 39.95
CA LYS A 61 -7.39 -29.43 40.72
C LYS A 61 -7.24 -30.95 40.50
N PRO A 62 -7.35 -31.77 41.55
CA PRO A 62 -7.22 -33.22 41.47
C PRO A 62 -8.46 -33.91 40.83
N PRO A 63 -8.29 -35.10 40.23
CA PRO A 63 -9.35 -35.85 39.57
C PRO A 63 -10.23 -36.58 40.59
N VAL A 64 -11.55 -36.43 40.48
CA VAL A 64 -12.52 -37.14 41.33
C VAL A 64 -13.28 -38.17 40.49
N VAL A 65 -12.85 -39.43 40.68
CA VAL A 65 -13.63 -40.65 40.91
C VAL A 65 -14.63 -41.10 39.83
N LYS A 66 -14.22 -42.19 39.15
CA LYS A 66 -15.08 -43.20 38.52
C LYS A 66 -15.64 -44.15 39.58
N VAL A 67 -16.94 -44.39 39.60
CA VAL A 67 -17.57 -45.68 39.97
C VAL A 67 -19.00 -45.75 39.35
N PRO A 68 -19.69 -46.90 39.29
CA PRO A 68 -19.92 -47.60 38.02
C PRO A 68 -21.41 -47.88 37.70
N VAL A 69 -21.63 -48.32 36.46
CA VAL A 69 -22.54 -49.39 36.03
C VAL A 69 -23.86 -49.58 36.82
N VAL A 70 -24.98 -49.29 36.15
CA VAL A 70 -26.23 -50.04 36.34
C VAL A 70 -26.63 -50.63 34.99
N VAL A 71 -26.72 -51.96 34.98
CA VAL A 71 -27.16 -52.85 33.92
C VAL A 71 -28.69 -52.99 34.01
N ALA A 72 -29.37 -52.89 32.87
CA ALA A 72 -30.66 -53.53 32.56
C ALA A 72 -30.82 -53.41 31.03
N GLU A 73 -30.26 -54.35 30.28
CA GLU A 73 -30.88 -55.58 29.79
C GLU A 73 -31.81 -55.35 28.57
N PRO A 74 -31.55 -56.00 27.42
CA PRO A 74 -32.24 -55.81 26.14
C PRO A 74 -33.24 -56.92 25.83
N GLU A 75 -34.24 -56.68 24.98
CA GLU A 75 -34.92 -57.73 24.18
C GLU A 75 -35.71 -57.13 22.97
N PRO A 76 -36.00 -57.93 21.92
CA PRO A 76 -35.76 -57.55 20.52
C PRO A 76 -36.97 -57.68 19.56
N GLU A 77 -36.74 -57.34 18.28
CA GLU A 77 -37.45 -57.80 17.06
C GLU A 77 -38.94 -57.38 16.86
N ASN A 78 -39.50 -57.07 15.68
CA ASN A 78 -39.23 -57.42 14.28
C ASN A 78 -39.95 -56.41 13.32
N PRO A 79 -39.74 -56.48 11.98
CA PRO A 79 -39.81 -55.36 11.06
C PRO A 79 -41.09 -55.29 10.21
N ALA A 80 -41.46 -54.11 9.74
CA ALA A 80 -42.41 -53.97 8.64
C ALA A 80 -42.05 -52.82 7.70
N ARG A 81 -41.41 -53.20 6.59
CA ARG A 81 -41.23 -52.37 5.40
C ARG A 81 -42.60 -52.04 4.81
N LYS A 82 -42.97 -50.77 4.70
CA LYS A 82 -43.90 -50.32 3.65
C LYS A 82 -43.34 -49.07 2.99
N LYS A 83 -43.03 -49.26 1.70
CA LYS A 83 -42.67 -48.23 0.72
C LYS A 83 -43.83 -47.22 0.62
N GLY A 84 -43.74 -46.15 1.40
CA GLY A 84 -44.54 -44.95 1.18
C GLY A 84 -43.85 -44.12 0.11
N VAL A 85 -44.40 -44.16 -1.10
CA VAL A 85 -44.05 -43.26 -2.21
C VAL A 85 -44.17 -41.83 -1.69
N ARG A 86 -43.03 -41.18 -1.40
CA ARG A 86 -43.01 -39.76 -1.10
C ARG A 86 -43.28 -39.04 -2.42
N LYS A 87 -44.56 -38.72 -2.69
CA LYS A 87 -44.90 -37.69 -3.68
C LYS A 87 -44.28 -36.39 -3.17
N ALA A 88 -43.12 -36.04 -3.70
CA ALA A 88 -42.55 -34.72 -3.55
C ALA A 88 -43.50 -33.76 -4.27
N THR A 89 -44.40 -33.13 -3.51
CA THR A 89 -45.12 -31.94 -3.94
C THR A 89 -44.05 -30.85 -4.17
N ILE A 90 -43.54 -30.76 -5.40
CA ILE A 90 -42.74 -29.62 -5.86
C ILE A 90 -43.71 -28.46 -6.03
N THR A 91 -44.05 -27.81 -4.92
CA THR A 91 -44.74 -26.52 -4.92
C THR A 91 -44.00 -25.60 -3.98
N THR A 92 -42.81 -25.16 -4.37
CA THR A 92 -42.31 -23.85 -3.96
C THR A 92 -41.52 -23.27 -5.13
N GLY A 93 -41.91 -22.06 -5.50
CA GLY A 93 -41.65 -21.48 -6.81
C GLY A 93 -40.18 -21.34 -7.12
N ILE A 94 -39.87 -21.59 -8.39
CA ILE A 94 -38.73 -21.00 -9.08
C ILE A 94 -38.98 -19.49 -9.08
N ARG A 95 -38.58 -18.83 -7.98
CA ARG A 95 -38.34 -17.40 -8.04
C ARG A 95 -37.04 -17.28 -8.80
N ASP A 96 -37.11 -16.65 -9.97
CA ASP A 96 -35.96 -16.14 -10.70
C ASP A 96 -35.22 -15.15 -9.79
N ALA A 97 -34.39 -15.70 -8.90
CA ALA A 97 -33.48 -14.95 -8.09
C ALA A 97 -32.42 -14.45 -9.05
N LYS A 98 -32.57 -13.19 -9.48
CA LYS A 98 -31.52 -12.38 -10.09
C LYS A 98 -30.20 -12.78 -9.43
N PRO A 99 -29.19 -13.28 -10.17
CA PRO A 99 -27.97 -13.78 -9.56
C PRO A 99 -27.25 -12.57 -8.97
N VAL A 100 -27.54 -12.28 -7.69
CA VAL A 100 -26.62 -11.56 -6.83
C VAL A 100 -25.40 -12.46 -6.85
N ARG A 101 -24.36 -12.03 -7.56
CA ARG A 101 -23.09 -12.75 -7.64
C ARG A 101 -22.58 -12.85 -6.21
N LYS A 102 -22.93 -13.93 -5.53
CA LYS A 102 -22.44 -14.25 -4.20
C LYS A 102 -20.98 -14.64 -4.41
N LEU A 103 -20.10 -13.64 -4.29
CA LEU A 103 -18.71 -13.91 -4.00
C LEU A 103 -18.74 -14.84 -2.78
N GLY A 104 -18.13 -16.02 -2.89
CA GLY A 104 -18.24 -17.07 -1.87
C GLY A 104 -17.73 -16.61 -0.50
N ARG A 105 -17.66 -17.52 0.47
CA ARG A 105 -17.12 -17.18 1.80
C ARG A 105 -15.70 -16.62 1.68
N SER A 106 -15.47 -15.43 2.24
CA SER A 106 -14.15 -14.83 2.33
C SER A 106 -13.17 -15.78 3.01
N ARG A 107 -12.02 -16.01 2.36
CA ARG A 107 -10.94 -16.84 2.92
C ARG A 107 -10.11 -16.10 3.97
N ILE A 108 -10.24 -14.79 4.03
CA ILE A 108 -9.44 -13.92 4.88
C ILE A 108 -10.31 -13.44 6.05
N PRO A 109 -9.86 -13.60 7.30
CA PRO A 109 -10.60 -13.08 8.45
C PRO A 109 -10.60 -11.55 8.45
N VAL A 110 -11.68 -10.96 8.97
CA VAL A 110 -11.87 -9.50 9.02
C VAL A 110 -10.79 -8.81 9.88
N ASP A 111 -10.29 -9.50 10.89
CA ASP A 111 -9.25 -9.00 11.79
C ASP A 111 -7.83 -9.45 11.35
N ALA A 112 -7.67 -9.93 10.11
CA ALA A 112 -6.36 -10.30 9.59
C ALA A 112 -5.46 -9.06 9.43
N PRO A 113 -4.18 -9.14 9.85
CA PRO A 113 -3.24 -8.05 9.63
C PRO A 113 -2.90 -7.91 8.14
N LEU A 114 -2.94 -6.68 7.61
CA LEU A 114 -2.70 -6.37 6.21
C LEU A 114 -1.30 -6.79 5.75
N ASP A 115 -0.30 -6.73 6.63
CA ASP A 115 1.07 -7.17 6.32
C ASP A 115 1.18 -8.65 5.95
N VAL A 116 0.33 -9.48 6.56
CA VAL A 116 0.26 -10.92 6.32
C VAL A 116 -0.59 -11.21 5.09
N VAL A 117 -1.64 -10.42 4.85
CA VAL A 117 -2.52 -10.58 3.68
C VAL A 117 -1.79 -10.16 2.39
N PHE A 118 -1.04 -9.06 2.45
CA PHE A 118 -0.32 -8.48 1.32
C PHE A 118 1.18 -8.81 1.34
N GLN A 119 1.53 -10.05 1.72
CA GLN A 119 2.94 -10.47 1.88
C GLN A 119 3.82 -10.18 0.66
N ASN A 120 3.26 -10.39 -0.53
CA ASN A 120 3.96 -10.27 -1.81
C ASN A 120 3.94 -8.85 -2.40
N ASP A 121 3.20 -7.92 -1.79
CA ASP A 121 3.06 -6.55 -2.28
C ASP A 121 3.66 -5.57 -1.26
N LEU A 122 4.93 -5.22 -1.49
CA LEU A 122 5.66 -4.31 -0.62
C LEU A 122 5.07 -2.88 -0.66
N GLN A 123 4.57 -2.45 -1.81
CA GLN A 123 4.01 -1.11 -1.98
C GLN A 123 2.73 -0.96 -1.17
N ALA A 124 1.86 -1.98 -1.21
CA ALA A 124 0.65 -2.01 -0.40
C ALA A 124 0.98 -1.94 1.10
N LYS A 125 1.97 -2.70 1.58
CA LYS A 125 2.41 -2.65 2.98
C LYS A 125 2.88 -1.26 3.38
N GLU A 126 3.77 -0.65 2.59
CA GLU A 126 4.27 0.70 2.87
C GLU A 126 3.15 1.73 2.90
N ALA A 127 2.19 1.65 1.97
CA ALA A 127 1.03 2.53 1.93
C ALA A 127 0.15 2.37 3.19
N PHE A 128 -0.18 1.14 3.58
CA PHE A 128 -1.01 0.88 4.77
C PHE A 128 -0.29 1.24 6.07
N MET A 129 1.02 0.97 6.17
CA MET A 129 1.85 1.44 7.28
C MET A 129 1.85 2.97 7.38
N PHE A 130 1.99 3.69 6.26
CA PHE A 130 1.94 5.15 6.25
C PHE A 130 0.57 5.69 6.67
N LEU A 131 -0.50 5.04 6.22
CA LEU A 131 -1.88 5.39 6.58
C LEU A 131 -2.25 5.00 8.02
N GLY A 132 -1.43 4.18 8.68
CA GLY A 132 -1.68 3.65 10.02
C GLY A 132 -2.82 2.63 10.06
N ILE A 133 -3.07 1.93 8.95
CA ILE A 133 -4.11 0.91 8.82
C ILE A 133 -3.45 -0.46 8.94
N HIS A 134 -3.87 -1.27 9.90
CA HIS A 134 -3.20 -2.52 10.24
C HIS A 134 -4.03 -3.75 9.91
N SER A 135 -5.36 -3.61 9.84
CA SER A 135 -6.30 -4.73 9.66
C SER A 135 -7.28 -4.51 8.52
N ILE A 136 -7.89 -5.58 8.01
CA ILE A 136 -8.93 -5.50 6.98
C ILE A 136 -10.14 -4.72 7.49
N ARG A 137 -10.54 -4.91 8.75
CA ARG A 137 -11.61 -4.15 9.40
C ARG A 137 -11.41 -2.64 9.32
N GLU A 138 -10.18 -2.17 9.53
CA GLU A 138 -9.85 -0.75 9.44
C GLU A 138 -9.87 -0.27 8.00
N LEU A 139 -9.36 -1.09 7.06
CA LEU A 139 -9.36 -0.76 5.63
C LEU A 139 -10.77 -0.55 5.08
N GLU A 140 -11.74 -1.37 5.53
CA GLU A 140 -13.15 -1.28 5.13
C GLU A 140 -13.84 0.02 5.57
N GLN A 141 -13.29 0.75 6.53
CA GLN A 141 -13.88 2.02 7.01
C GLN A 141 -13.59 3.20 6.07
N PHE A 142 -12.62 3.04 5.16
CA PHE A 142 -12.18 4.11 4.29
C PHE A 142 -12.67 3.90 2.86
N ASN A 143 -13.14 4.98 2.23
CA ASN A 143 -13.34 4.98 0.78
C ASN A 143 -11.99 5.06 0.07
N PRO A 144 -11.87 4.54 -1.16
CA PRO A 144 -10.64 4.63 -1.93
C PRO A 144 -10.18 6.08 -2.13
N ASP A 145 -11.10 7.00 -2.37
CA ASP A 145 -10.78 8.43 -2.56
C ASP A 145 -10.22 9.06 -1.27
N ASP A 146 -10.72 8.66 -0.10
CA ASP A 146 -10.23 9.13 1.20
C ASP A 146 -8.81 8.65 1.47
N LEU A 147 -8.49 7.40 1.08
CA LEU A 147 -7.14 6.85 1.19
C LEU A 147 -6.16 7.63 0.30
N VAL A 148 -6.53 7.93 -0.94
CA VAL A 148 -5.70 8.73 -1.85
C VAL A 148 -5.48 10.13 -1.31
N LEU A 149 -6.52 10.78 -0.76
CA LEU A 149 -6.40 12.10 -0.19
C LEU A 149 -5.46 12.12 1.02
N ARG A 150 -5.57 11.15 1.92
CA ARG A 150 -4.67 11.03 3.09
C ARG A 150 -3.23 10.71 2.69
N LEU A 151 -3.04 9.85 1.70
CA LEU A 151 -1.71 9.47 1.23
C LEU A 151 -1.01 10.63 0.51
N THR A 152 -1.76 11.41 -0.29
CA THR A 152 -1.20 12.52 -1.09
C THR A 152 -1.19 13.86 -0.36
N GLY A 153 -2.00 14.05 0.69
CA GLY A 153 -2.13 15.31 1.42
C GLY A 153 -0.80 15.84 1.97
N PRO A 154 -0.04 15.06 2.76
CA PRO A 154 1.26 15.48 3.28
C PRO A 154 2.28 15.83 2.18
N ALA A 155 2.24 15.10 1.06
CA ALA A 155 3.08 15.40 -0.09
C ALA A 155 2.70 16.75 -0.72
N LYS A 156 1.41 17.01 -0.96
CA LYS A 156 0.91 18.28 -1.48
C LYS A 156 1.28 19.47 -0.58
N LEU A 157 1.15 19.32 0.74
CA LEU A 157 1.55 20.36 1.70
C LEU A 157 3.06 20.63 1.66
N THR A 158 3.87 19.59 1.52
CA THR A 158 5.33 19.73 1.44
C THR A 158 5.75 20.42 0.14
N VAL A 159 5.18 20.03 -1.00
CA VAL A 159 5.40 20.71 -2.28
C VAL A 159 4.96 22.16 -2.21
N GLY A 160 3.79 22.45 -1.61
CA GLY A 160 3.31 23.82 -1.40
C GLY A 160 4.27 24.66 -0.56
N ARG A 161 4.86 24.10 0.51
CA ARG A 161 5.90 24.78 1.30
C ARG A 161 7.16 25.06 0.48
N ILE A 162 7.63 24.09 -0.31
CA ILE A 162 8.79 24.24 -1.19
C ILE A 162 8.54 25.36 -2.20
N ARG A 163 7.37 25.37 -2.86
CA ARG A 163 6.99 26.40 -3.83
C ARG A 163 7.03 27.81 -3.22
N LYS A 164 6.46 27.99 -2.02
CA LYS A 164 6.50 29.27 -1.29
C LYS A 164 7.94 29.70 -0.98
N ILE A 165 8.78 28.81 -0.48
CA ILE A 165 10.19 29.10 -0.19
C ILE A 165 10.92 29.51 -1.46
N LEU A 166 10.70 28.81 -2.57
CA LEU A 166 11.33 29.16 -3.86
C LEU A 166 10.87 30.54 -4.34
N ALA A 167 9.56 30.82 -4.31
CA ALA A 167 9.01 32.11 -4.72
C ALA A 167 9.57 33.28 -3.88
N MET A 168 9.71 33.10 -2.55
CA MET A 168 10.37 34.09 -1.69
C MET A 168 11.82 34.38 -2.09
N ASN A 169 12.49 33.43 -2.73
CA ASN A 169 13.87 33.55 -3.22
C ASN A 169 13.93 33.89 -4.72
N ASN A 170 12.84 34.40 -5.31
CA ASN A 170 12.74 34.70 -6.75
C ASN A 170 13.10 33.50 -7.65
N ARG A 171 12.71 32.27 -7.26
CA ARG A 171 12.88 31.04 -8.05
C ARG A 171 11.55 30.29 -8.12
N CYS A 172 11.40 29.44 -9.14
CA CYS A 172 10.25 28.56 -9.29
C CYS A 172 10.69 27.17 -9.77
N LEU A 173 9.77 26.19 -9.68
CA LEU A 173 9.91 24.91 -10.35
C LEU A 173 9.46 25.06 -11.81
N THR A 174 9.91 24.16 -12.69
CA THR A 174 9.46 24.14 -14.09
C THR A 174 7.93 24.01 -14.17
N GLY A 175 7.27 24.99 -14.79
CA GLY A 175 5.81 25.04 -14.92
C GLY A 175 5.05 25.69 -13.75
N ASP A 176 5.74 26.17 -12.71
CA ASP A 176 5.15 26.87 -11.56
C ASP A 176 5.43 28.39 -11.58
N GLU A 177 5.62 28.98 -12.76
CA GLU A 177 5.94 30.41 -12.93
C GLU A 177 4.78 31.32 -12.49
N GLU A 178 3.56 31.00 -12.90
CA GLU A 178 2.33 31.75 -12.55
C GLU A 178 2.13 31.79 -11.03
N PHE A 179 2.26 30.64 -10.36
CA PHE A 179 2.17 30.55 -8.90
C PHE A 179 3.21 31.44 -8.21
N ALA A 180 4.45 31.46 -8.72
CA ALA A 180 5.51 32.25 -8.11
C ALA A 180 5.24 33.75 -8.24
N LEU A 181 4.75 34.19 -9.40
CA LEU A 181 4.37 35.59 -9.65
C LEU A 181 3.20 36.02 -8.78
N GLU A 182 2.11 35.24 -8.75
CA GLU A 182 0.94 35.50 -7.89
C GLU A 182 1.33 35.57 -6.41
N PHE A 183 2.18 34.64 -5.96
CA PHE A 183 2.63 34.61 -4.57
C PHE A 183 3.51 35.82 -4.22
N GLN A 184 4.35 36.27 -5.16
CA GLN A 184 5.18 37.45 -4.98
C GLN A 184 4.35 38.74 -4.96
N GLU A 185 3.34 38.84 -5.83
CA GLU A 185 2.37 39.93 -5.82
C GLU A 185 1.65 39.99 -4.46
N LEU A 186 1.18 38.83 -3.97
CA LEU A 186 0.49 38.72 -2.69
C LEU A 186 1.37 39.08 -1.48
N LEU A 187 2.68 38.86 -1.56
CA LEU A 187 3.66 39.31 -0.57
C LEU A 187 3.95 40.82 -0.65
N SER A 188 3.93 41.39 -1.85
CA SER A 188 4.17 42.82 -2.09
C SER A 188 2.96 43.69 -1.73
N ARG A 189 1.76 43.10 -1.74
CA ARG A 189 0.53 43.79 -1.40
C ARG A 189 0.57 44.20 0.09
N PRO A 190 0.42 45.49 0.43
CA PRO A 190 0.34 45.93 1.81
C PRO A 190 -0.85 45.25 2.49
N ARG A 191 -0.63 44.70 3.69
CA ARG A 191 -1.72 44.22 4.54
C ARG A 191 -2.45 45.44 5.09
N GLU A 192 -3.59 45.77 4.49
CA GLU A 192 -4.56 46.72 5.04
C GLU A 192 -5.33 46.11 6.22
#